data_AF-A0A965LUD2-F1
#
_entry.id   AF-A0A965LUD2-F1
#
_cell.length_a   1.000
_cell.length_b   1.000
_cell.length_c   1.000
_cell.angle_alpha   90.00
_cell.angle_beta   90.00
_cell.angle_gamma   90.00
#
_symmetry.space_group_name_H-M   'P 1'
#
loop_
_entity.id
_entity.type
_entity.pdbx_description
1 polymer ?
#
loop_
_entity_poly.entity_id
_entity_poly.type
_entity_poly.pdbx_seq_one_letter_code
_entity_poly.pdbx_strand_id
1 'polypeptide(L)'
;AQDLCGTRSKVFQMKIGDEIKVMQEVEILRRALQVAQKSEHRARSKTSDLVDAVFEASKQALLATPRTKPVPPVKDIRKGKAEVALVHLTDWQAGKKTISFDIDKLSKRVEQMTSKVLELTNIQRAHHPVKECVVMLGGDMVEGIGIFPGQAFEVEAHLFQQLFEVVRIIETAIRTFAQHFEDVKVVCEFGNHGRLGRKGDMPAGDNIDRVSYQIASNNCKDLKNVKWQMTDSWYQIFNIGNYNVLLVHGDEIGSFGSILRKVSAWSTGVVEPFDDCYMGHFHTPTSLTMANGGRVFVTGSPESHNEYARTFIAAVGKPSQRLHFVDPIKGRVTSEYIVWLD
;
A
#
# COMPACT_ATOMS: atom_id res chain seq x y z
N ALA A 1 -67.96 42.15 37.27
CA ALA A 1 -67.38 41.56 38.49
C ALA A 1 -66.46 40.43 38.03
N GLN A 2 -65.13 40.65 38.09
CA GLN A 2 -64.21 39.98 39.06
C GLN A 2 -63.98 38.51 38.65
N ASP A 3 -62.78 37.96 38.38
CA ASP A 3 -61.39 38.30 38.74
C ASP A 3 -60.43 37.63 37.72
N LEU A 4 -59.46 38.37 37.17
CA LEU A 4 -58.01 38.29 37.38
C LEU A 4 -57.39 36.95 37.85
N CYS A 5 -56.29 36.59 37.16
CA CYS A 5 -55.02 36.04 37.67
C CYS A 5 -54.69 34.58 37.32
N GLY A 6 -53.54 34.39 36.62
CA GLY A 6 -52.65 33.27 36.95
C GLY A 6 -52.07 32.45 35.80
N THR A 7 -51.26 33.05 34.93
CA THR A 7 -50.18 32.33 34.25
C THR A 7 -49.25 31.72 35.31
N ARG A 8 -49.10 30.38 35.34
CA ARG A 8 -47.95 29.73 36.00
C ARG A 8 -47.30 28.73 35.05
N SER A 9 -46.23 29.20 34.42
CA SER A 9 -45.20 28.36 33.80
C SER A 9 -44.71 27.35 34.85
N LYS A 10 -44.88 26.05 34.59
CA LYS A 10 -44.27 24.99 35.41
C LYS A 10 -42.77 24.99 35.10
N VAL A 11 -42.03 25.82 35.80
CA VAL A 11 -40.57 25.70 35.89
C VAL A 11 -40.30 24.36 36.56
N PHE A 12 -39.65 23.46 35.83
CA PHE A 12 -39.17 22.18 36.35
C PHE A 12 -38.06 22.49 37.36
N GLN A 13 -38.44 22.68 38.63
CA GLN A 13 -37.51 23.01 39.70
C GLN A 13 -36.78 21.72 40.08
N MET A 14 -35.57 21.53 39.56
CA MET A 14 -34.66 20.49 40.07
C MET A 14 -34.51 20.70 41.57
N LYS A 15 -34.61 19.62 42.35
CA LYS A 15 -34.33 19.70 43.79
C LYS A 15 -32.84 20.01 43.94
N ILE A 16 -32.48 20.86 44.90
CA ILE A 16 -31.08 21.24 45.19
C ILE A 16 -30.16 20.00 45.34
N GLY A 17 -30.69 18.89 45.88
CA GLY A 17 -29.94 17.63 45.96
C GLY A 17 -29.64 16.95 44.61
N ASP A 18 -30.50 17.14 43.60
CA ASP A 18 -30.28 16.65 42.24
C ASP A 18 -29.29 17.55 41.50
N GLU A 19 -29.32 18.87 41.73
CA GLU A 19 -28.31 19.81 41.21
C GLU A 19 -26.91 19.50 41.76
N ILE A 20 -26.81 19.21 43.06
CA ILE A 20 -25.54 18.83 43.70
C ILE A 20 -25.00 17.52 43.12
N LYS A 21 -25.86 16.51 42.88
CA LYS A 21 -25.46 15.25 42.25
C LYS A 21 -24.96 15.45 40.83
N VAL A 22 -25.68 16.23 40.02
CA VAL A 22 -25.26 16.54 38.64
C VAL A 22 -23.94 17.32 38.63
N MET A 23 -23.75 18.28 39.55
CA MET A 23 -22.48 19.00 39.68
C MET A 23 -21.32 18.09 40.05
N GLN A 24 -21.53 17.17 40.99
CA GLN A 24 -20.52 16.18 41.38
C GLN A 24 -20.17 15.23 40.22
N GLU A 25 -21.18 14.78 39.47
CA GLU A 25 -20.99 13.91 38.30
C GLU A 25 -20.25 14.63 37.16
N VAL A 26 -20.59 15.89 36.88
CA VAL A 26 -19.87 16.73 35.92
C VAL A 26 -18.41 16.95 36.35
N GLU A 27 -18.15 17.11 37.64
CA GLU A 27 -16.79 17.27 38.15
C GLU A 27 -15.97 15.97 38.02
N ILE A 28 -16.59 14.82 38.30
CA ILE A 28 -15.98 13.49 38.09
C ILE A 28 -15.67 13.28 36.60
N LEU A 29 -16.61 13.57 35.71
CA LEU A 29 -16.43 13.45 34.26
C LEU A 29 -15.33 14.37 33.73
N ARG A 30 -15.24 15.61 34.23
CA ARG A 30 -14.16 16.54 33.87
C ARG A 30 -12.79 16.03 34.31
N ARG A 31 -12.68 15.48 35.51
CA ARG A 31 -11.43 14.86 36.01
C ARG A 31 -11.05 13.63 35.18
N ALA A 32 -12.02 12.76 34.86
CA ALA A 32 -11.80 11.60 34.00
C ALA A 32 -11.31 12.00 32.60
N LEU A 33 -11.92 13.04 32.00
CA LEU A 33 -11.51 13.57 30.71
C LEU A 33 -10.09 14.14 30.74
N GLN A 34 -9.72 14.89 31.78
CA GLN A 34 -8.36 15.41 31.93
C GLN A 34 -7.31 14.31 32.09
N VAL A 35 -7.65 13.24 32.82
CA VAL A 35 -6.76 12.07 32.97
C VAL A 35 -6.61 11.36 31.62
N ALA A 36 -7.72 11.15 30.90
CA ALA A 36 -7.71 10.53 29.57
C ALA A 36 -6.88 11.34 28.56
N GLN A 37 -7.07 12.66 28.51
CA GLN A 37 -6.29 13.57 27.65
C GLN A 37 -4.80 13.57 28.01
N LYS A 38 -4.44 13.50 29.30
CA LYS A 38 -3.04 13.38 29.73
C LYS A 38 -2.44 12.03 29.38
N SER A 39 -3.20 10.93 29.51
CA SER A 39 -2.73 9.61 29.09
C SER A 39 -2.57 9.52 27.58
N GLU A 40 -3.49 10.11 26.82
CA GLU A 40 -3.42 10.20 25.36
C GLU A 40 -2.21 11.03 24.93
N HIS A 41 -2.00 12.21 25.53
CA HIS A 41 -0.84 13.04 25.25
C HIS A 41 0.47 12.30 25.55
N ARG A 42 0.57 11.62 26.71
CA ARG A 42 1.74 10.78 27.05
C ARG A 42 1.94 9.62 26.08
N ALA A 43 0.86 8.97 25.64
CA ALA A 43 0.92 7.90 24.65
C ALA A 43 1.42 8.43 23.31
N ARG A 44 0.86 9.55 22.83
CA ARG A 44 1.30 10.25 21.60
C ARG A 44 2.77 10.68 21.68
N SER A 45 3.23 11.21 22.81
CA SER A 45 4.64 11.58 23.00
C SER A 45 5.55 10.36 22.93
N LYS A 46 5.22 9.25 23.60
CA LYS A 46 6.00 8.00 23.51
C LYS A 46 6.00 7.41 22.09
N THR A 47 4.87 7.48 21.40
CA THR A 47 4.78 7.06 20.00
C THR A 47 5.64 7.96 19.11
N SER A 48 5.64 9.28 19.33
CA SER A 48 6.52 10.22 18.63
C SER A 48 8.00 9.88 18.85
N ASP A 49 8.41 9.63 20.09
CA ASP A 49 9.79 9.29 20.42
C ASP A 49 10.24 7.98 19.73
N LEU A 50 9.34 6.99 19.64
CA LEU A 50 9.60 5.73 18.94
C LEU A 50 9.67 5.92 17.43
N VAL A 51 8.78 6.73 16.86
CA VAL A 51 8.80 7.08 15.43
C VAL A 51 10.09 7.81 15.09
N ASP A 52 10.48 8.79 15.89
CA ASP A 52 11.73 9.54 15.74
C ASP A 52 12.94 8.61 15.89
N ALA A 53 12.91 7.66 16.83
CA ALA A 53 13.96 6.66 16.97
C ALA A 53 14.06 5.72 15.75
N VAL A 54 12.93 5.32 15.15
CA VAL A 54 12.92 4.49 13.93
C VAL A 54 13.45 5.28 12.74
N PHE A 55 13.04 6.54 12.58
CA PHE A 55 13.57 7.40 11.51
C PHE A 55 15.04 7.70 11.69
N GLU A 56 15.50 7.97 12.92
CA GLU A 56 16.90 8.21 13.21
C GLU A 56 17.72 6.92 13.01
N ALA A 57 17.24 5.76 13.46
CA ALA A 57 17.90 4.48 13.19
C ALA A 57 18.00 4.20 11.68
N SER A 58 16.94 4.49 10.92
CA SER A 58 16.94 4.37 9.45
C SER A 58 17.96 5.32 8.81
N LYS A 59 18.02 6.57 9.27
CA LYS A 59 18.99 7.56 8.82
C LYS A 59 20.43 7.18 9.17
N GLN A 60 20.67 6.63 10.36
CA GLN A 60 21.99 6.16 10.77
C GLN A 60 22.43 4.94 9.96
N ALA A 61 21.54 3.98 9.72
CA ALA A 61 21.78 2.86 8.81
C ALA A 61 22.12 3.35 7.39
N LEU A 62 21.48 4.45 6.96
CA LEU A 62 21.75 5.10 5.69
C LEU A 62 23.15 5.67 5.57
N LEU A 63 23.59 6.37 6.61
CA LEU A 63 24.92 6.97 6.68
C LEU A 63 26.02 5.91 6.75
N ALA A 64 25.73 4.78 7.39
CA ALA A 64 26.66 3.66 7.54
C ALA A 64 26.82 2.81 6.28
N THR A 65 25.86 2.85 5.34
CA THR A 65 25.87 2.04 4.12
C THR A 65 26.41 2.86 2.94
N PRO A 66 27.59 2.52 2.38
CA PRO A 66 28.15 3.24 1.25
C PRO A 66 27.20 3.20 0.05
N ARG A 67 26.73 4.37 -0.39
CA ARG A 67 25.89 4.48 -1.58
C ARG A 67 26.74 4.61 -2.83
N THR A 68 26.44 3.80 -3.83
CA THR A 68 26.93 4.06 -5.18
C THR A 68 26.30 5.35 -5.68
N LYS A 69 27.10 6.24 -6.27
CA LYS A 69 26.56 7.44 -6.90
C LYS A 69 25.56 7.02 -7.98
N PRO A 70 24.39 7.66 -8.08
CA PRO A 70 23.44 7.35 -9.14
C PRO A 70 24.10 7.49 -10.50
N VAL A 71 24.08 6.41 -11.28
CA VAL A 71 24.47 6.46 -12.70
C VAL A 71 23.26 7.01 -13.46
N PRO A 72 23.40 8.13 -14.20
CA PRO A 72 22.31 8.66 -15.00
C PRO A 72 21.86 7.62 -16.03
N PRO A 73 20.56 7.48 -16.29
CA PRO A 73 20.08 6.59 -17.33
C PRO A 73 20.58 7.05 -18.69
N VAL A 74 20.92 6.08 -19.55
CA VAL A 74 21.22 6.36 -20.96
C VAL A 74 19.95 6.85 -21.62
N LYS A 75 19.98 8.05 -22.21
CA LYS A 75 18.83 8.62 -22.90
C LYS A 75 18.40 7.73 -24.06
N ASP A 76 17.10 7.53 -24.16
CA ASP A 76 16.50 6.78 -25.24
C ASP A 76 16.40 7.68 -26.49
N ILE A 77 17.30 7.45 -27.44
CA ILE A 77 17.39 8.19 -28.71
C ILE A 77 16.35 7.76 -29.75
N ARG A 78 15.56 6.72 -29.46
CA ARG A 78 14.58 6.18 -30.41
C ARG A 78 13.44 7.17 -30.60
N LYS A 79 12.92 7.19 -31.83
CA LYS A 79 11.82 8.07 -32.26
C LYS A 79 10.58 7.24 -32.51
N GLY A 80 9.41 7.85 -32.42
CA GLY A 80 8.13 7.19 -32.65
C GLY A 80 7.17 7.39 -31.49
N LYS A 81 6.08 6.63 -31.50
CA LYS A 81 5.09 6.63 -30.42
C LYS A 81 5.71 5.92 -29.22
N ALA A 82 5.89 6.64 -28.12
CA ALA A 82 6.46 6.09 -26.90
C ALA A 82 5.44 5.22 -26.17
N GLU A 83 5.93 4.18 -25.49
CA GLU A 83 5.19 3.46 -24.47
C GLU A 83 5.81 3.71 -23.09
N VAL A 84 5.05 3.40 -22.05
CA VAL A 84 5.47 3.48 -20.65
C VAL A 84 5.41 2.09 -20.04
N ALA A 85 6.47 1.68 -19.35
CA ALA A 85 6.45 0.44 -18.59
C ALA A 85 5.65 0.65 -17.30
N LEU A 86 4.67 -0.22 -17.04
CA LEU A 86 3.86 -0.21 -15.82
C LEU A 86 4.09 -1.52 -15.07
N VAL A 87 4.86 -1.44 -13.98
CA VAL A 87 5.24 -2.57 -13.14
C VAL A 87 4.35 -2.59 -11.92
N HIS A 88 3.73 -3.73 -11.62
CA HIS A 88 3.02 -3.94 -10.35
C HIS A 88 3.84 -4.91 -9.49
N LEU A 89 4.33 -4.40 -8.36
CA LEU A 89 4.99 -5.15 -7.30
C LEU A 89 4.05 -5.17 -6.09
N THR A 90 3.58 -6.35 -5.67
CA THR A 90 2.59 -6.48 -4.57
C THR A 90 2.72 -7.83 -3.87
N ASP A 91 2.17 -7.92 -2.66
CA ASP A 91 2.00 -9.17 -1.90
C ASP A 91 3.31 -9.89 -1.61
N TRP A 92 4.36 -9.16 -1.23
CA TRP A 92 5.66 -9.77 -0.94
C TRP A 92 5.65 -10.60 0.34
N GLN A 93 4.83 -10.21 1.31
CA GLN A 93 4.67 -10.94 2.58
C GLN A 93 6.04 -11.23 3.24
N ALA A 94 6.91 -10.21 3.22
CA ALA A 94 8.26 -10.33 3.75
C ALA A 94 8.19 -10.66 5.25
N GLY A 95 8.74 -11.81 5.63
CA GLY A 95 8.70 -12.31 7.01
C GLY A 95 8.03 -13.68 7.15
N LYS A 96 7.30 -14.10 6.12
CA LYS A 96 6.77 -15.45 6.04
C LYS A 96 7.88 -16.46 5.74
N LYS A 97 7.83 -17.60 6.44
CA LYS A 97 8.73 -18.75 6.19
C LYS A 97 7.92 -19.99 5.85
N THR A 98 8.16 -20.53 4.67
CA THR A 98 7.61 -21.81 4.25
C THR A 98 8.73 -22.71 3.70
N ILE A 99 8.39 -23.94 3.34
CA ILE A 99 9.36 -24.87 2.74
C ILE A 99 10.03 -24.31 1.48
N SER A 100 9.38 -23.37 0.79
CA SER A 100 9.86 -22.86 -0.49
C SER A 100 9.95 -21.34 -0.57
N PHE A 101 9.65 -20.62 0.50
CA PHE A 101 9.66 -19.16 0.53
C PHE A 101 10.20 -18.63 1.86
N ASP A 102 11.03 -17.61 1.78
CA ASP A 102 11.65 -16.87 2.88
C ASP A 102 12.08 -15.50 2.33
N ILE A 103 12.58 -14.62 3.19
CA ILE A 103 13.01 -13.27 2.79
C ILE A 103 14.13 -13.30 1.73
N ASP A 104 15.05 -14.25 1.81
CA ASP A 104 16.15 -14.35 0.84
C ASP A 104 15.64 -14.72 -0.55
N LYS A 105 14.70 -15.66 -0.63
CA LYS A 105 14.02 -16.02 -1.88
C LYS A 105 13.17 -14.87 -2.40
N LEU A 106 12.47 -14.14 -1.53
CA LEU A 106 11.76 -12.92 -1.91
C LEU A 106 12.73 -11.93 -2.58
N SER A 107 13.87 -11.61 -1.95
CA SER A 107 14.87 -10.69 -2.50
C SER A 107 15.32 -11.14 -3.90
N LYS A 108 15.69 -12.42 -4.04
CA LYS A 108 16.11 -13.01 -5.33
C LYS A 108 15.01 -12.93 -6.39
N ARG A 109 13.75 -13.16 -6.01
CA ARG A 109 12.59 -13.10 -6.92
C ARG A 109 12.28 -11.68 -7.35
N VAL A 110 12.42 -10.69 -6.47
CA VAL A 110 12.24 -9.27 -6.84
C VAL A 110 13.40 -8.78 -7.73
N GLU A 111 14.62 -9.24 -7.47
CA GLU A 111 15.78 -9.00 -8.37
C GLU A 111 15.56 -9.64 -9.75
N GLN A 112 15.05 -10.88 -9.80
CA GLN A 112 14.69 -11.56 -11.04
C GLN A 112 13.56 -10.82 -11.76
N MET A 113 12.53 -10.37 -11.05
CA MET A 113 11.44 -9.55 -11.58
C MET A 113 11.99 -8.28 -12.22
N THR A 114 12.84 -7.55 -11.50
CA THR A 114 13.48 -6.32 -11.99
C THR A 114 14.28 -6.58 -13.27
N SER A 115 15.08 -7.66 -13.29
CA SER A 115 15.87 -8.06 -14.45
C SER A 115 14.99 -8.40 -15.67
N LYS A 116 13.90 -9.16 -15.46
CA LYS A 116 12.94 -9.52 -16.51
C LYS A 116 12.19 -8.30 -17.04
N VAL A 117 11.85 -7.33 -16.17
CA VAL A 117 11.26 -6.06 -16.62
C VAL A 117 12.19 -5.33 -17.57
N LEU A 118 13.48 -5.25 -17.24
CA LEU A 118 14.47 -4.60 -18.11
C LEU A 118 14.65 -5.34 -19.43
N GLU A 119 14.69 -6.67 -19.41
CA GLU A 119 14.77 -7.50 -20.61
C GLU A 119 13.56 -7.28 -21.54
N LEU A 120 12.34 -7.41 -21.01
CA LEU A 120 11.09 -7.19 -21.75
C LEU A 120 10.98 -5.76 -22.25
N THR A 121 11.41 -4.78 -21.45
CA THR A 121 11.49 -3.39 -21.87
C THR A 121 12.46 -3.24 -23.03
N ASN A 122 13.64 -3.86 -22.99
CA ASN A 122 14.62 -3.80 -24.08
C ASN A 122 14.09 -4.42 -25.38
N ILE A 123 13.22 -5.44 -25.29
CA ILE A 123 12.51 -6.00 -26.44
C ILE A 123 11.56 -4.96 -27.04
N GLN A 124 10.72 -4.29 -26.24
CA GLN A 124 9.84 -3.20 -26.75
C GLN A 124 10.65 -2.05 -27.35
N ARG A 125 11.76 -1.72 -26.68
CA ARG A 125 12.73 -0.71 -27.09
C ARG A 125 13.39 -1.02 -28.42
N ALA A 126 13.39 -2.26 -28.91
CA ALA A 126 13.89 -2.56 -30.25
C ALA A 126 13.05 -1.89 -31.36
N HIS A 127 11.77 -1.56 -31.08
CA HIS A 127 10.87 -0.93 -32.03
C HIS A 127 10.61 0.56 -31.76
N HIS A 128 10.41 0.96 -30.49
CA HIS A 128 9.92 2.30 -30.15
C HIS A 128 10.48 2.77 -28.79
N PRO A 129 10.41 4.07 -28.44
CA PRO A 129 10.96 4.54 -27.16
C PRO A 129 10.13 4.06 -25.96
N VAL A 130 10.81 3.64 -24.88
CA VAL A 130 10.18 3.36 -23.58
C VAL A 130 11.00 4.08 -22.53
N LYS A 131 10.64 5.34 -22.26
CA LYS A 131 11.44 6.27 -21.46
C LYS A 131 11.06 6.28 -19.99
N GLU A 132 9.80 6.02 -19.71
CA GLU A 132 9.21 6.15 -18.39
C GLU A 132 8.87 4.77 -17.83
N CYS A 133 9.02 4.64 -16.52
CA CYS A 133 8.57 3.47 -15.77
C CYS A 133 7.70 3.92 -14.60
N VAL A 134 6.49 3.39 -14.51
CA VAL A 134 5.64 3.54 -13.33
C VAL A 134 5.70 2.24 -12.54
N VAL A 135 6.12 2.33 -11.28
CA VAL A 135 6.20 1.21 -10.34
C VAL A 135 5.08 1.37 -9.32
N MET A 136 4.10 0.49 -9.38
CA MET A 136 3.07 0.35 -8.35
C MET A 136 3.59 -0.57 -7.25
N LEU A 137 3.65 -0.06 -6.03
CA LEU A 137 3.82 -0.83 -4.81
C LEU A 137 2.42 -1.07 -4.24
N GLY A 138 1.86 -2.26 -4.46
CA GLY A 138 0.43 -2.58 -4.28
C GLY A 138 -0.01 -3.06 -2.90
N GLY A 139 0.86 -2.98 -1.89
CA GLY A 139 0.56 -3.41 -0.52
C GLY A 139 0.98 -4.85 -0.22
N ASP A 140 0.83 -5.23 1.04
CA ASP A 140 1.27 -6.50 1.64
C ASP A 140 2.75 -6.74 1.40
N MET A 141 3.56 -5.70 1.63
CA MET A 141 5.00 -5.80 1.47
C MET A 141 5.62 -6.58 2.62
N VAL A 142 5.14 -6.32 3.83
CA VAL A 142 5.46 -7.13 5.03
C VAL A 142 4.40 -8.21 5.24
N GLU A 143 4.76 -9.30 5.94
CA GLU A 143 3.78 -10.29 6.42
C GLU A 143 3.01 -9.76 7.64
N GLY A 144 3.62 -8.88 8.43
CA GLY A 144 3.04 -8.35 9.65
C GLY A 144 3.11 -9.33 10.82
N ILE A 145 2.44 -8.97 11.92
CA ILE A 145 2.28 -9.82 13.11
C ILE A 145 0.86 -9.66 13.66
N GLY A 146 0.16 -10.78 13.87
CA GLY A 146 -1.16 -10.80 14.50
C GLY A 146 -2.31 -10.40 13.56
N ILE A 147 -2.10 -10.50 12.25
CA ILE A 147 -3.06 -10.13 11.20
C ILE A 147 -4.23 -11.13 11.15
N PHE A 148 -3.95 -12.42 11.33
CA PHE A 148 -4.95 -13.49 11.41
C PHE A 148 -4.57 -14.56 12.46
N PRO A 149 -5.55 -15.32 13.00
CA PRO A 149 -5.27 -16.39 13.95
C PRO A 149 -4.33 -17.45 13.37
N GLY A 150 -3.28 -17.81 14.11
CA GLY A 150 -2.28 -18.82 13.69
C GLY A 150 -1.07 -18.26 12.96
N GLN A 151 -1.09 -16.98 12.52
CA GLN A 151 0.01 -16.36 11.78
C GLN A 151 1.36 -16.43 12.52
N ALA A 152 1.36 -16.37 13.85
CA ALA A 152 2.59 -16.43 14.65
C ALA A 152 3.42 -17.71 14.42
N PHE A 153 2.83 -18.78 13.88
CA PHE A 153 3.54 -20.02 13.52
C PHE A 153 4.12 -19.99 12.09
N GLU A 154 3.74 -19.03 11.26
CA GLU A 154 4.20 -18.87 9.86
C GLU A 154 5.25 -17.75 9.69
N VAL A 155 5.41 -16.89 10.70
CA VAL A 155 6.33 -15.74 10.69
C VAL A 155 7.65 -16.11 11.36
N GLU A 156 8.77 -15.89 10.67
CA GLU A 156 10.12 -16.11 11.24
C GLU A 156 10.82 -14.81 11.63
N ALA A 157 10.41 -13.69 11.05
CA ALA A 157 11.09 -12.41 11.21
C ALA A 157 10.25 -11.48 12.10
N HIS A 158 10.90 -10.85 13.07
CA HIS A 158 10.27 -9.74 13.80
C HIS A 158 9.89 -8.62 12.84
N LEU A 159 8.84 -7.86 13.16
CA LEU A 159 8.31 -6.80 12.30
C LEU A 159 9.38 -5.78 11.90
N PHE A 160 10.34 -5.52 12.77
CA PHE A 160 11.50 -4.66 12.48
C PHE A 160 12.38 -5.22 11.36
N GLN A 161 12.70 -6.51 11.38
CA GLN A 161 13.47 -7.15 10.30
C GLN A 161 12.67 -7.12 8.98
N GLN A 162 11.36 -7.40 9.02
CA GLN A 162 10.50 -7.32 7.83
C GLN A 162 10.56 -5.91 7.21
N LEU A 163 10.39 -4.87 8.04
CA LEU A 163 10.45 -3.47 7.62
C LEU A 163 11.76 -3.14 6.89
N PHE A 164 12.91 -3.42 7.51
CA PHE A 164 14.20 -3.03 6.92
C PHE A 164 14.56 -3.86 5.67
N GLU A 165 14.15 -5.12 5.60
CA GLU A 165 14.34 -5.94 4.40
C GLU A 165 13.44 -5.46 3.24
N VAL A 166 12.18 -5.12 3.50
CA VAL A 166 11.30 -4.50 2.50
C VAL A 166 11.89 -3.19 1.99
N VAL A 167 12.35 -2.31 2.90
CA VAL A 167 13.01 -1.05 2.53
C VAL A 167 14.21 -1.32 1.62
N ARG A 168 15.09 -2.26 1.99
CA ARG A 168 16.27 -2.63 1.19
C ARG A 168 15.89 -3.13 -0.21
N ILE A 169 14.88 -3.99 -0.31
CA ILE A 169 14.43 -4.57 -1.58
C ILE A 169 13.79 -3.48 -2.46
N ILE A 170 12.92 -2.62 -1.91
CA ILE A 170 12.32 -1.49 -2.65
C ILE A 170 13.42 -0.56 -3.18
N GLU A 171 14.37 -0.16 -2.32
CA GLU A 171 15.46 0.72 -2.73
C GLU A 171 16.29 0.12 -3.87
N THR A 172 16.59 -1.17 -3.79
CA THR A 172 17.36 -1.88 -4.81
C THR A 172 16.63 -1.90 -6.15
N ALA A 173 15.33 -2.20 -6.14
CA ALA A 173 14.51 -2.21 -7.35
C ALA A 173 14.38 -0.80 -7.97
N ILE A 174 14.03 0.20 -7.15
CA ILE A 174 13.85 1.59 -7.62
C ILE A 174 15.16 2.19 -8.13
N ARG A 175 16.28 1.97 -7.46
CA ARG A 175 17.61 2.41 -7.95
C ARG A 175 17.95 1.74 -9.27
N THR A 176 17.68 0.44 -9.41
CA THR A 176 17.89 -0.28 -10.67
C THR A 176 17.05 0.30 -11.80
N PHE A 177 15.76 0.56 -11.57
CA PHE A 177 14.91 1.21 -12.57
C PHE A 177 15.37 2.64 -12.90
N ALA A 178 15.77 3.42 -11.90
CA ALA A 178 16.27 4.78 -12.10
C ALA A 178 17.54 4.86 -12.97
N GLN A 179 18.33 3.79 -13.04
CA GLN A 179 19.49 3.69 -13.94
C GLN A 179 19.10 3.35 -15.39
N HIS A 180 17.87 2.88 -15.64
CA HIS A 180 17.44 2.38 -16.95
C HIS A 180 16.30 3.18 -17.58
N PHE A 181 15.63 4.05 -16.83
CA PHE A 181 14.51 4.88 -17.29
C PHE A 181 14.78 6.36 -17.00
N GLU A 182 14.37 7.22 -17.95
CA GLU A 182 14.58 8.68 -17.86
C GLU A 182 13.72 9.33 -16.77
N ASP A 183 12.52 8.80 -16.52
CA ASP A 183 11.64 9.18 -15.40
C ASP A 183 11.03 7.91 -14.78
N VAL A 184 11.03 7.84 -13.45
CA VAL A 184 10.43 6.76 -12.68
C VAL A 184 9.41 7.35 -11.71
N LYS A 185 8.16 6.93 -11.84
CA LYS A 185 7.10 7.27 -10.90
C LYS A 185 6.80 6.06 -10.02
N VAL A 186 6.87 6.23 -8.71
CA VAL A 186 6.48 5.21 -7.73
C VAL A 186 5.13 5.59 -7.14
N VAL A 187 4.17 4.67 -7.22
CA VAL A 187 2.82 4.84 -6.69
C VAL A 187 2.60 3.81 -5.59
N CYS A 188 2.27 4.26 -4.39
CA CYS A 188 2.25 3.44 -3.19
C CYS A 188 0.84 3.24 -2.66
N GLU A 189 0.39 1.99 -2.62
CA GLU A 189 -0.79 1.53 -1.91
C GLU A 189 -0.39 0.57 -0.79
N PHE A 190 -1.09 0.60 0.34
CA PHE A 190 -0.75 -0.25 1.48
C PHE A 190 -1.71 -1.43 1.57
N GLY A 191 -1.22 -2.56 2.08
CA GLY A 191 -2.02 -3.76 2.22
C GLY A 191 -2.45 -4.04 3.65
N ASN A 192 -3.24 -5.10 3.80
CA ASN A 192 -3.82 -5.48 5.08
C ASN A 192 -2.85 -6.17 6.03
N HIS A 193 -1.74 -6.72 5.54
CA HIS A 193 -0.68 -7.32 6.34
C HIS A 193 0.21 -6.28 7.04
N GLY A 194 0.28 -5.06 6.50
CA GLY A 194 1.02 -3.96 7.14
C GLY A 194 0.33 -3.35 8.36
N ARG A 195 -0.88 -3.80 8.73
CA ARG A 195 -1.63 -3.24 9.88
C ARG A 195 -0.90 -3.43 11.21
N LEU A 196 -1.04 -2.44 12.10
CA LEU A 196 -0.66 -2.56 13.51
C LEU A 196 -1.81 -3.19 14.32
N GLY A 197 -1.78 -4.52 14.47
CA GLY A 197 -2.80 -5.27 15.20
C GLY A 197 -3.92 -5.81 14.30
N ARG A 198 -5.06 -6.18 14.91
CA ARG A 198 -6.20 -6.75 14.17
C ARG A 198 -6.96 -5.66 13.42
N LYS A 199 -7.77 -6.10 12.44
CA LYS A 199 -8.66 -5.20 11.71
C LYS A 199 -9.60 -4.47 12.68
N GLY A 200 -9.51 -3.14 12.69
CA GLY A 200 -10.31 -2.27 13.55
C GLY A 200 -9.64 -1.84 14.85
N ASP A 201 -8.47 -2.37 15.19
CA ASP A 201 -7.73 -1.96 16.40
C ASP A 201 -7.14 -0.55 16.26
N MET A 202 -6.69 -0.19 15.04
CA MET A 202 -6.02 1.08 14.71
C MET A 202 -6.55 1.65 13.38
N PRO A 203 -6.36 2.96 13.11
CA PRO A 203 -6.63 3.53 11.80
C PRO A 203 -5.90 2.75 10.69
N ALA A 204 -6.57 2.50 9.55
CA ALA A 204 -6.00 1.66 8.48
C ALA A 204 -4.69 2.22 7.91
N GLY A 205 -4.55 3.54 7.90
CA GLY A 205 -3.32 4.22 7.48
C GLY A 205 -2.15 4.06 8.45
N ASP A 206 -2.33 3.62 9.69
CA ASP A 206 -1.20 3.32 10.58
C ASP A 206 -0.63 1.94 10.21
N ASN A 207 0.21 1.95 9.17
CA ASN A 207 0.56 0.78 8.39
C ASN A 207 2.07 0.72 8.09
N ILE A 208 2.68 -0.44 8.31
CA ILE A 208 4.11 -0.70 8.12
C ILE A 208 4.53 -0.63 6.65
N ASP A 209 3.66 -0.95 5.70
CA ASP A 209 3.96 -0.74 4.28
C ASP A 209 4.23 0.74 4.02
N ARG A 210 3.39 1.64 4.58
CA ARG A 210 3.56 3.09 4.45
C ARG A 210 4.85 3.57 5.12
N VAL A 211 5.20 3.03 6.29
CA VAL A 211 6.49 3.33 6.94
C VAL A 211 7.65 2.91 6.04
N SER A 212 7.58 1.71 5.46
CA SER A 212 8.57 1.19 4.51
C SER A 212 8.72 2.09 3.29
N TYR A 213 7.60 2.50 2.69
CA TYR A 213 7.60 3.41 1.54
C TYR A 213 8.22 4.76 1.87
N GLN A 214 7.88 5.34 3.03
CA GLN A 214 8.40 6.63 3.45
C GLN A 214 9.92 6.59 3.68
N ILE A 215 10.42 5.51 4.29
CA ILE A 215 11.86 5.30 4.48
C ILE A 215 12.55 5.10 3.13
N ALA A 216 12.05 4.20 2.28
CA ALA A 216 12.63 3.96 0.95
C ALA A 216 12.64 5.24 0.09
N SER A 217 11.58 6.04 0.13
CA SER A 217 11.50 7.33 -0.57
C SER A 217 12.53 8.33 -0.05
N ASN A 218 12.67 8.46 1.29
CA ASN A 218 13.72 9.28 1.89
C ASN A 218 15.11 8.81 1.45
N ASN A 219 15.29 7.50 1.38
CA ASN A 219 16.53 6.89 0.98
C ASN A 219 16.79 7.05 -0.52
N CYS A 220 15.77 7.25 -1.36
CA CYS A 220 15.94 7.50 -2.80
C CYS A 220 15.99 8.99 -3.18
N LYS A 221 16.05 9.94 -2.22
CA LYS A 221 16.06 11.40 -2.51
C LYS A 221 17.20 11.89 -3.39
N ASP A 222 18.30 11.16 -3.48
CA ASP A 222 19.41 11.45 -4.39
C ASP A 222 19.07 11.20 -5.88
N LEU A 223 18.03 10.41 -6.16
CA LEU A 223 17.58 10.07 -7.50
C LEU A 223 16.64 11.15 -8.06
N LYS A 224 17.19 12.09 -8.83
CA LYS A 224 16.43 13.24 -9.37
C LYS A 224 15.33 12.86 -10.37
N ASN A 225 15.43 11.68 -10.98
CA ASN A 225 14.45 11.14 -11.92
C ASN A 225 13.39 10.25 -11.26
N VAL A 226 13.34 10.18 -9.92
CA VAL A 226 12.35 9.36 -9.21
C VAL A 226 11.36 10.27 -8.48
N LYS A 227 10.07 10.05 -8.68
CA LYS A 227 8.98 10.76 -7.99
C LYS A 227 8.08 9.75 -7.29
N TRP A 228 7.62 10.10 -6.09
CA TRP A 228 6.77 9.24 -5.28
C TRP A 228 5.38 9.85 -5.13
N GLN A 229 4.34 9.03 -5.27
CA GLN A 229 2.95 9.35 -4.96
C GLN A 229 2.51 8.44 -3.80
N MET A 230 2.10 9.06 -2.71
CA MET A 230 1.65 8.38 -1.49
C MET A 230 0.42 9.12 -0.96
N THR A 231 -0.58 8.38 -0.50
CA THR A 231 -1.67 8.93 0.32
C THR A 231 -1.96 8.01 1.52
N ASP A 232 -2.82 8.46 2.43
CA ASP A 232 -3.42 7.67 3.50
C ASP A 232 -4.76 7.04 3.09
N SER A 233 -5.27 7.36 1.90
CA SER A 233 -6.44 6.71 1.32
C SER A 233 -6.18 5.22 1.06
N TRP A 234 -7.24 4.41 1.07
CA TRP A 234 -7.25 2.97 0.76
C TRP A 234 -7.04 2.66 -0.74
N TYR A 235 -6.80 3.69 -1.54
CA TYR A 235 -6.58 3.57 -2.98
C TYR A 235 -5.75 4.72 -3.52
N GLN A 236 -5.10 4.48 -4.67
CA GLN A 236 -4.45 5.49 -5.50
C GLN A 236 -5.18 5.65 -6.81
N ILE A 237 -5.32 6.91 -7.25
CA ILE A 237 -5.61 7.24 -8.65
C ILE A 237 -4.39 7.94 -9.23
N PHE A 238 -3.96 7.50 -10.41
CA PHE A 238 -2.88 8.16 -11.14
C PHE A 238 -3.06 8.00 -12.64
N ASN A 239 -2.29 8.78 -13.40
CA ASN A 239 -2.32 8.73 -14.86
C ASN A 239 -0.95 8.39 -15.47
N ILE A 240 -1.02 7.84 -16.68
CA ILE A 240 0.07 7.65 -17.63
C ILE A 240 -0.40 8.27 -18.95
N GLY A 241 -0.11 9.56 -19.13
CA GLY A 241 -0.75 10.35 -20.19
C GLY A 241 -2.27 10.36 -20.03
N ASN A 242 -2.98 9.83 -21.03
CA ASN A 242 -4.44 9.72 -21.06
C ASN A 242 -4.99 8.43 -20.41
N TYR A 243 -4.12 7.52 -19.93
CA TYR A 243 -4.55 6.29 -19.25
C TYR A 243 -4.66 6.52 -17.74
N ASN A 244 -5.85 6.34 -17.18
CA ASN A 244 -6.16 6.54 -15.77
C ASN A 244 -6.23 5.19 -15.06
N VAL A 245 -5.52 5.07 -13.95
CA VAL A 245 -5.34 3.81 -13.23
C VAL A 245 -5.86 3.96 -11.81
N LEU A 246 -6.74 3.03 -11.42
CA LEU A 246 -7.07 2.77 -10.03
C LEU A 246 -6.16 1.67 -9.49
N LEU A 247 -5.40 1.97 -8.44
CA LEU A 247 -4.66 0.98 -7.67
C LEU A 247 -5.34 0.84 -6.30
N VAL A 248 -5.73 -0.38 -5.97
CA VAL A 248 -6.20 -0.79 -4.64
C VAL A 248 -5.38 -1.98 -4.20
N HIS A 249 -5.27 -2.25 -2.91
CA HIS A 249 -4.68 -3.51 -2.48
C HIS A 249 -5.63 -4.69 -2.79
N GLY A 250 -6.91 -4.56 -2.41
CA GLY A 250 -7.95 -5.54 -2.71
C GLY A 250 -8.67 -6.11 -1.48
N ASP A 251 -8.21 -5.81 -0.26
CA ASP A 251 -8.85 -6.28 0.99
C ASP A 251 -10.20 -5.58 1.28
N GLU A 252 -10.56 -4.58 0.48
CA GLU A 252 -11.90 -3.98 0.42
C GLU A 252 -12.93 -4.91 -0.23
N ILE A 253 -12.46 -5.97 -0.91
CA ILE A 253 -13.27 -6.94 -1.63
C ILE A 253 -13.28 -8.25 -0.83
N GLY A 254 -14.42 -8.58 -0.22
CA GLY A 254 -14.51 -9.74 0.68
C GLY A 254 -14.32 -11.12 0.03
N SER A 255 -14.37 -11.24 -1.30
CA SER A 255 -14.11 -12.50 -1.99
C SER A 255 -13.73 -12.30 -3.46
N PHE A 256 -12.96 -13.23 -4.01
CA PHE A 256 -12.52 -13.21 -5.41
C PHE A 256 -13.69 -13.09 -6.41
N GLY A 257 -14.79 -13.83 -6.17
CA GLY A 257 -16.00 -13.76 -7.01
C GLY A 257 -16.74 -12.41 -6.98
N SER A 258 -16.41 -11.53 -6.02
CA SER A 258 -17.03 -10.21 -5.88
C SER A 258 -16.25 -9.09 -6.58
N ILE A 259 -15.07 -9.37 -7.14
CA ILE A 259 -14.16 -8.36 -7.71
C ILE A 259 -14.87 -7.51 -8.76
N LEU A 260 -15.40 -8.13 -9.82
CA LEU A 260 -16.05 -7.39 -10.91
C LEU A 260 -17.22 -6.53 -10.42
N ARG A 261 -18.04 -7.07 -9.51
CA ARG A 261 -19.17 -6.34 -8.93
C ARG A 261 -18.69 -5.10 -8.18
N LYS A 262 -17.66 -5.23 -7.35
CA LYS A 262 -17.17 -4.13 -6.50
C LYS A 262 -16.49 -3.04 -7.34
N VAL A 263 -15.60 -3.44 -8.25
CA VAL A 263 -14.88 -2.47 -9.10
C VAL A 263 -15.83 -1.77 -10.07
N SER A 264 -16.82 -2.48 -10.61
CA SER A 264 -17.87 -1.85 -11.44
C SER A 264 -18.73 -0.87 -10.65
N ALA A 265 -18.95 -1.10 -9.36
CA ALA A 265 -19.62 -0.09 -8.53
C ALA A 265 -18.73 1.13 -8.33
N TRP A 266 -17.42 0.94 -8.13
CA TRP A 266 -16.47 2.05 -8.00
C TRP A 266 -16.43 2.95 -9.24
N SER A 267 -16.48 2.37 -10.44
CA SER A 267 -16.46 3.14 -11.70
C SER A 267 -17.72 3.97 -11.96
N THR A 268 -18.79 3.84 -11.15
CA THR A 268 -20.00 4.66 -11.26
C THR A 268 -19.87 6.09 -10.69
N GLY A 269 -18.64 6.51 -10.36
CA GLY A 269 -18.34 7.81 -9.74
C GLY A 269 -18.27 7.78 -8.22
N VAL A 270 -18.16 6.58 -7.62
CA VAL A 270 -17.89 6.43 -6.18
C VAL A 270 -16.45 6.80 -5.85
N VAL A 271 -15.53 6.55 -6.80
CA VAL A 271 -14.16 7.08 -6.81
C VAL A 271 -13.95 7.90 -8.09
N GLU A 272 -12.82 8.59 -8.18
CA GLU A 272 -12.44 9.35 -9.36
C GLU A 272 -12.39 8.47 -10.63
N PRO A 273 -12.63 9.04 -11.82
CA PRO A 273 -12.63 8.27 -13.05
C PRO A 273 -11.32 7.49 -13.28
N PHE A 274 -11.45 6.24 -13.69
CA PHE A 274 -10.34 5.36 -14.07
C PHE A 274 -10.73 4.51 -15.29
N ASP A 275 -9.74 4.13 -16.08
CA ASP A 275 -9.91 3.23 -17.22
C ASP A 275 -9.83 1.77 -16.75
N ASP A 276 -8.77 1.44 -16.02
CA ASP A 276 -8.49 0.09 -15.51
C ASP A 276 -8.11 0.12 -14.02
N CYS A 277 -8.38 -1.01 -13.34
CA CYS A 277 -8.06 -1.24 -11.94
C CYS A 277 -6.99 -2.33 -11.77
N TYR A 278 -6.01 -2.08 -10.90
CA TYR A 278 -4.98 -3.04 -10.51
C TYR A 278 -5.12 -3.36 -9.02
N MET A 279 -4.91 -4.63 -8.67
CA MET A 279 -4.94 -5.10 -7.29
C MET A 279 -4.04 -6.31 -7.06
N GLY A 280 -3.75 -6.56 -5.78
CA GLY A 280 -3.03 -7.72 -5.27
C GLY A 280 -3.99 -8.63 -4.50
N HIS A 281 -3.62 -8.96 -3.27
CA HIS A 281 -4.42 -9.58 -2.21
C HIS A 281 -4.86 -11.05 -2.44
N PHE A 282 -5.34 -11.36 -3.64
CA PHE A 282 -5.86 -12.68 -4.00
C PHE A 282 -4.79 -13.63 -4.56
N HIS A 283 -3.60 -13.11 -4.84
CA HIS A 283 -2.39 -13.82 -5.32
C HIS A 283 -2.55 -14.66 -6.58
N THR A 284 -3.72 -14.61 -7.22
CA THR A 284 -4.09 -15.41 -8.37
C THR A 284 -4.13 -14.50 -9.59
N PRO A 285 -3.07 -14.48 -10.42
CA PRO A 285 -2.97 -13.53 -11.51
C PRO A 285 -4.13 -13.71 -12.49
N THR A 286 -4.98 -12.68 -12.59
CA THR A 286 -6.25 -12.73 -13.33
C THR A 286 -6.49 -11.42 -14.06
N SER A 287 -7.15 -11.50 -15.22
CA SER A 287 -7.63 -10.35 -15.99
C SER A 287 -9.14 -10.49 -16.17
N LEU A 288 -9.92 -9.51 -15.70
CA LEU A 288 -11.38 -9.48 -15.80
C LEU A 288 -11.82 -8.25 -16.58
N THR A 289 -12.84 -8.38 -17.42
CA THR A 289 -13.40 -7.27 -18.20
C THR A 289 -14.69 -6.77 -17.56
N MET A 290 -14.76 -5.46 -17.31
CA MET A 290 -15.93 -4.77 -16.79
C MET A 290 -16.93 -4.47 -17.90
N ALA A 291 -18.19 -4.24 -17.53
CA ALA A 291 -19.25 -3.95 -18.50
C ALA A 291 -19.04 -2.63 -19.27
N ASN A 292 -18.31 -1.67 -18.69
CA ASN A 292 -17.97 -0.40 -19.33
C ASN A 292 -16.74 -0.50 -20.27
N GLY A 293 -16.19 -1.70 -20.48
CA GLY A 293 -15.01 -1.95 -21.32
C GLY A 293 -13.67 -1.82 -20.60
N GLY A 294 -13.65 -1.24 -19.39
CA GLY A 294 -12.48 -1.24 -18.52
C GLY A 294 -12.13 -2.63 -18.01
N ARG A 295 -10.98 -2.76 -17.36
CA ARG A 295 -10.43 -4.04 -16.92
C ARG A 295 -9.96 -4.01 -15.48
N VAL A 296 -9.98 -5.19 -14.87
CA VAL A 296 -9.41 -5.43 -13.55
C VAL A 296 -8.28 -6.44 -13.68
N PHE A 297 -7.12 -6.06 -13.15
CA PHE A 297 -5.90 -6.86 -13.17
C PHE A 297 -5.52 -7.25 -11.74
N VAL A 298 -5.66 -8.52 -11.43
CA VAL A 298 -5.12 -9.11 -10.19
C VAL A 298 -3.69 -9.54 -10.49
N THR A 299 -2.73 -9.07 -9.71
CA THR A 299 -1.33 -9.49 -9.77
C THR A 299 -1.09 -10.68 -8.84
N GLY A 300 -0.17 -11.57 -9.23
CA GLY A 300 0.26 -12.68 -8.36
C GLY A 300 1.15 -12.21 -7.22
N SER A 301 1.55 -13.14 -6.35
CA SER A 301 2.53 -12.91 -5.28
C SER A 301 3.87 -13.57 -5.66
N PRO A 302 5.04 -13.07 -5.20
CA PRO A 302 6.29 -13.81 -5.28
C PRO A 302 6.34 -14.99 -4.29
N GLU A 303 5.36 -15.16 -3.39
CA GLU A 303 5.23 -16.30 -2.49
C GLU A 303 5.05 -17.60 -3.29
N SER A 304 5.82 -18.63 -2.93
CA SER A 304 5.51 -20.03 -3.30
C SER A 304 5.22 -20.79 -2.02
N HIS A 305 4.05 -21.42 -1.94
CA HIS A 305 3.51 -22.13 -0.76
C HIS A 305 3.01 -21.24 0.38
N ASN A 306 1.75 -21.44 0.74
CA ASN A 306 1.02 -20.76 1.80
C ASN A 306 0.11 -21.79 2.51
N GLU A 307 0.34 -22.10 3.79
CA GLU A 307 -0.42 -23.16 4.48
C GLU A 307 -1.88 -22.76 4.73
N TYR A 308 -2.14 -21.48 5.02
CA TYR A 308 -3.51 -20.95 5.06
C TYR A 308 -4.22 -21.14 3.71
N ALA A 309 -3.60 -20.75 2.60
CA ALA A 309 -4.21 -20.90 1.28
C ALA A 309 -4.46 -22.37 0.93
N ARG A 310 -3.55 -23.28 1.29
CA ARG A 310 -3.74 -24.73 1.07
C ARG A 310 -4.90 -25.29 1.88
N THR A 311 -5.00 -24.87 3.14
CA THR A 311 -5.98 -25.42 4.08
C THR A 311 -7.39 -24.88 3.84
N PHE A 312 -7.51 -23.57 3.61
CA PHE A 312 -8.81 -22.88 3.59
C PHE A 312 -9.27 -22.45 2.19
N ILE A 313 -8.34 -22.21 1.27
CA ILE A 313 -8.64 -21.77 -0.11
C ILE A 313 -8.47 -22.93 -1.11
N ALA A 314 -7.72 -23.98 -0.75
CA ALA A 314 -7.30 -25.07 -1.62
C ALA A 314 -6.53 -24.60 -2.87
N ALA A 315 -5.68 -23.58 -2.71
CA ALA A 315 -4.91 -22.99 -3.80
C ALA A 315 -3.39 -23.10 -3.58
N VAL A 316 -2.65 -23.18 -4.68
CA VAL A 316 -1.19 -23.01 -4.73
C VAL A 316 -0.89 -21.94 -5.77
N GLY A 317 -0.25 -20.85 -5.34
CA GLY A 317 0.23 -19.80 -6.23
C GLY A 317 1.53 -20.21 -6.91
N LYS A 318 1.66 -19.90 -8.20
CA LYS A 318 2.97 -19.84 -8.87
C LYS A 318 3.53 -18.43 -8.70
N PRO A 319 4.76 -18.28 -8.17
CA PRO A 319 5.39 -16.99 -7.98
C PRO A 319 5.31 -16.13 -9.24
N SER A 320 4.70 -14.96 -9.13
CA SER A 320 4.58 -14.04 -10.26
C SER A 320 4.36 -12.61 -9.83
N GLN A 321 4.65 -11.70 -10.75
CA GLN A 321 4.32 -10.28 -10.69
C GLN A 321 3.84 -9.81 -12.07
N ARG A 322 3.51 -8.53 -12.23
CA ARG A 322 2.91 -8.02 -13.48
C ARG A 322 3.74 -6.89 -14.09
N LEU A 323 3.91 -6.95 -15.41
CA LEU A 323 4.45 -5.88 -16.22
C LEU A 323 3.52 -5.63 -17.40
N HIS A 324 3.05 -4.41 -17.56
CA HIS A 324 2.34 -3.97 -18.75
C HIS A 324 3.14 -2.89 -19.48
N PHE A 325 2.85 -2.72 -20.76
CA PHE A 325 3.23 -1.51 -21.50
C PHE A 325 1.97 -0.73 -21.87
N VAL A 326 2.07 0.59 -21.78
CA VAL A 326 0.94 1.51 -21.93
C VAL A 326 1.24 2.51 -23.05
N ASP A 327 0.27 2.72 -23.94
CA ASP A 327 0.24 3.84 -24.89
C ASP A 327 -0.36 5.05 -24.18
N PRO A 328 0.45 6.06 -23.79
CA PRO A 328 -0.02 7.20 -23.03
C PRO A 328 -0.89 8.15 -23.85
N ILE A 329 -0.86 8.07 -25.19
CA ILE A 329 -1.65 8.96 -26.06
C ILE A 329 -3.04 8.37 -26.26
N LYS A 330 -3.13 7.06 -26.53
CA LYS A 330 -4.42 6.38 -26.70
C LYS A 330 -5.09 5.99 -25.39
N GLY A 331 -4.37 6.06 -24.26
CA GLY A 331 -4.91 5.77 -22.96
C GLY A 331 -5.24 4.28 -22.77
N ARG A 332 -4.32 3.37 -23.15
CA ARG A 332 -4.60 1.92 -23.09
C ARG A 332 -3.35 1.07 -22.89
N VAL A 333 -3.54 -0.10 -22.29
CA VAL A 333 -2.54 -1.17 -22.27
C VAL A 333 -2.33 -1.72 -23.69
N THR A 334 -1.08 -1.86 -24.11
CA THR A 334 -0.70 -2.41 -25.42
C THR A 334 -0.12 -3.82 -25.31
N SER A 335 0.51 -4.14 -24.18
CA SER A 335 1.09 -5.45 -23.89
C SER A 335 0.91 -5.83 -22.42
N GLU A 336 0.63 -7.11 -22.16
CA GLU A 336 0.40 -7.65 -20.82
C GLU A 336 1.32 -8.83 -20.56
N TYR A 337 2.08 -8.77 -19.47
CA TYR A 337 2.93 -9.87 -19.02
C TYR A 337 2.60 -10.24 -17.58
N ILE A 338 2.30 -11.53 -17.37
CA ILE A 338 2.49 -12.18 -16.08
C ILE A 338 3.94 -12.65 -16.07
N VAL A 339 4.74 -12.08 -15.18
CA VAL A 339 6.16 -12.38 -15.06
C VAL A 339 6.33 -13.45 -13.99
N TRP A 340 6.53 -14.70 -14.41
CA TRP A 340 6.76 -15.84 -13.51
C TRP A 340 8.15 -15.78 -12.85
N LEU A 341 8.25 -16.21 -11.59
CA LEU A 341 9.43 -16.08 -10.71
C LEU A 341 9.82 -17.43 -10.05
N ASP A 342 9.43 -18.54 -10.67
CA ASP A 342 9.74 -19.91 -10.26
C ASP A 342 11.07 -20.45 -10.82
#